data_AF-A0A960ZZ83-F1
#
_entry.id   AF-A0A960ZZ83-F1
#
_cell.length_a   1.000
_cell.length_b   1.000
_cell.length_c   1.000
_cell.angle_alpha   90.00
_cell.angle_beta   90.00
_cell.angle_gamma   90.00
#
_symmetry.space_group_name_H-M   'P 1'
#
loop_
_entity.id
_entity.type
_entity.pdbx_description
1 polymer ?
#
loop_
_entity_poly.entity_id
_entity_poly.type
_entity_poly.pdbx_seq_one_letter_code
_entity_poly.pdbx_strand_id
1 'polypeptide(L)'
;MKLAYPSTKELSRLYWELSKLGAPSVGKKYPWPYHPQSTEELLALACDLSRYDPRLLSILVSWLYKNWKKFFPQVLRDFYPKMDCPQTVALVAEFLKNLPQEKELSYCMTYLQEGLAPVPFQLYFRGLYQPGGKMSQRAVLESLAEYRRWGFLAREMPSLDVFKKTTLGHLSQEARLFYLKELLKEKKTIQLSDYLKALPVKVSRQQALQDLKKVSRLKKNSVGRAAEWVEVFT
;
A
#
# COMPACT_ATOMS: atom_id res chain seq x y z
N MET A 1 6.99 -20.55 -9.55
CA MET A 1 7.62 -20.85 -8.27
C MET A 1 6.49 -20.97 -7.27
N LYS A 2 6.18 -22.19 -6.82
CA LYS A 2 5.18 -22.39 -5.77
C LYS A 2 5.85 -22.09 -4.44
N LEU A 3 5.49 -20.99 -3.78
CA LEU A 3 6.16 -20.55 -2.57
C LEU A 3 5.53 -21.19 -1.33
N ALA A 4 6.35 -21.87 -0.54
CA ALA A 4 6.00 -22.20 0.83
C ALA A 4 6.03 -20.93 1.71
N TYR A 5 5.44 -20.98 2.90
CA TYR A 5 5.58 -19.90 3.87
C TYR A 5 7.09 -19.70 4.17
N PRO A 6 7.65 -18.50 3.91
CA PRO A 6 9.09 -18.31 4.03
C PRO A 6 9.50 -18.27 5.51
N SER A 7 10.58 -18.97 5.83
CA SER A 7 11.25 -18.85 7.12
C SER A 7 11.90 -17.47 7.28
N THR A 8 12.16 -17.08 8.52
CA THR A 8 12.89 -15.83 8.83
C THR A 8 14.28 -15.81 8.20
N LYS A 9 14.94 -16.97 8.04
CA LYS A 9 16.24 -17.08 7.36
C LYS A 9 16.12 -16.81 5.87
N GLU A 10 15.07 -17.30 5.22
CA GLU A 10 14.81 -17.05 3.79
C GLU A 10 14.47 -15.58 3.53
N LEU A 11 13.67 -14.94 4.38
CA LEU A 11 13.42 -13.49 4.29
C LEU A 11 14.72 -12.68 4.53
N SER A 12 15.51 -13.05 5.54
CA SER A 12 16.81 -12.41 5.80
C SER A 12 17.78 -12.56 4.63
N ARG A 13 17.74 -13.71 3.96
CA ARG A 13 18.53 -13.97 2.76
C ARG A 13 18.06 -13.14 1.57
N LEU A 14 16.75 -13.03 1.37
CA LEU A 14 16.19 -12.13 0.35
C LEU A 14 16.63 -10.68 0.58
N TYR A 15 16.59 -10.19 1.81
CA TYR A 15 17.07 -8.83 2.13
C TYR A 15 18.55 -8.62 1.81
N TRP A 16 19.37 -9.66 1.92
CA TRP A 16 20.78 -9.62 1.53
C TRP A 16 20.97 -9.60 0.01
N GLU A 17 20.16 -10.33 -0.75
CA GLU A 17 20.23 -10.26 -2.22
C GLU A 17 19.73 -8.91 -2.74
N LEU A 18 18.65 -8.36 -2.16
CA LEU A 18 18.14 -7.04 -2.52
C LEU A 18 19.13 -5.92 -2.16
N SER A 19 19.87 -6.04 -1.05
CA SER A 19 20.85 -5.02 -0.66
C SER A 19 22.02 -4.94 -1.65
N LYS A 20 22.41 -6.06 -2.27
CA LYS A 20 23.40 -6.07 -3.36
C LYS A 20 22.94 -5.31 -4.60
N LEU A 21 21.63 -5.24 -4.84
CA LEU A 21 21.05 -4.41 -5.89
C LEU A 21 20.91 -2.93 -5.47
N GLY A 22 21.40 -2.55 -4.29
CA GLY A 22 21.30 -1.20 -3.74
C GLY A 22 19.94 -0.90 -3.09
N ALA A 23 19.15 -1.92 -2.73
CA ALA A 23 17.92 -1.72 -1.98
C ALA A 23 18.22 -1.35 -0.51
N PRO A 24 17.37 -0.54 0.15
CA PRO A 24 17.57 -0.11 1.52
C PRO A 24 17.18 -1.21 2.52
N SER A 25 17.91 -2.33 2.50
CA SER A 25 17.64 -3.51 3.31
C SER A 25 18.90 -4.04 3.99
N VAL A 26 18.72 -4.67 5.16
CA VAL A 26 19.80 -5.35 5.89
C VAL A 26 19.40 -6.80 6.09
N GLY A 27 20.16 -7.69 5.48
CA GLY A 27 19.97 -9.13 5.53
C GLY A 27 21.26 -9.88 5.83
N LYS A 28 21.14 -11.19 6.08
CA LYS A 28 22.28 -12.07 6.28
C LYS A 28 22.32 -13.16 5.21
N LYS A 29 23.52 -13.58 4.84
CA LYS A 29 23.73 -14.71 3.93
C LYS A 29 23.42 -16.03 4.65
N TYR A 30 22.25 -16.59 4.35
CA TYR A 30 21.86 -17.95 4.71
C TYR A 30 21.75 -18.84 3.47
N PRO A 31 21.78 -20.18 3.62
CA PRO A 31 21.35 -21.09 2.57
C PRO A 31 19.96 -20.72 2.06
N TRP A 32 19.76 -20.80 0.76
CA TRP A 32 18.53 -20.39 0.10
C TRP A 32 18.16 -21.40 -0.98
N PRO A 33 16.89 -21.78 -1.11
CA PRO A 33 16.46 -22.71 -2.17
C PRO A 33 16.25 -22.01 -3.52
N TYR A 34 16.35 -20.67 -3.57
CA TYR A 34 16.14 -19.89 -4.79
C TYR A 34 17.45 -19.51 -5.45
N HIS A 35 17.47 -19.56 -6.78
CA HIS A 35 18.62 -19.22 -7.62
C HIS A 35 18.19 -18.27 -8.75
N PRO A 36 17.82 -17.02 -8.43
CA PRO A 36 17.41 -16.07 -9.45
C PRO A 36 18.56 -15.82 -10.42
N GLN A 37 18.28 -15.93 -11.71
CA GLN A 37 19.24 -15.75 -12.80
C GLN A 37 19.32 -14.30 -13.28
N SER A 38 18.33 -13.48 -12.93
CA SER A 38 18.27 -12.05 -13.27
C SER A 38 17.77 -11.21 -12.10
N THR A 39 17.95 -9.89 -12.24
CA THR A 39 17.37 -8.90 -11.31
C THR A 39 15.85 -9.01 -11.30
N GLU A 40 15.25 -9.19 -12.46
CA GLU A 40 13.80 -9.30 -12.65
C GLU A 40 13.23 -10.54 -11.99
N GLU A 41 13.92 -11.69 -12.05
CA GLU A 41 13.48 -12.89 -11.34
C GLU A 41 13.53 -12.69 -9.82
N LEU A 42 14.58 -12.04 -9.32
CA LEU A 42 14.68 -11.68 -7.90
C LEU A 42 13.56 -10.71 -7.48
N LEU A 43 13.21 -9.74 -8.33
CA LEU A 43 12.10 -8.81 -8.07
C LEU A 43 10.75 -9.51 -8.08
N ALA A 44 10.51 -10.43 -9.03
CA ALA A 44 9.29 -11.23 -9.07
C ALA A 44 9.14 -12.05 -7.78
N LEU A 45 10.20 -12.76 -7.38
CA LEU A 45 10.25 -13.51 -6.12
C LEU A 45 10.01 -12.61 -4.91
N ALA A 46 10.65 -11.45 -4.87
CA ALA A 46 10.49 -10.49 -3.79
C ALA A 46 9.06 -9.94 -3.72
N CYS A 47 8.41 -9.69 -4.85
CA CYS A 47 7.02 -9.23 -4.91
C CYS A 47 6.06 -10.28 -4.32
N ASP A 48 6.19 -11.56 -4.70
CA ASP A 48 5.38 -12.61 -4.08
C ASP A 48 5.65 -12.73 -2.57
N LEU A 49 6.94 -12.69 -2.17
CA LEU A 49 7.33 -12.79 -0.76
C LEU A 49 6.96 -11.55 0.08
N SER A 50 6.67 -10.42 -0.54
CA SER A 50 6.24 -9.20 0.17
C SER A 50 4.89 -9.36 0.88
N ARG A 51 4.13 -10.40 0.55
CA ARG A 51 2.92 -10.80 1.28
C ARG A 51 3.21 -11.37 2.67
N TYR A 52 4.46 -11.63 3.03
CA TYR A 52 4.81 -12.21 4.33
C TYR A 52 5.54 -11.21 5.25
N ASP A 53 5.96 -10.05 4.73
CA ASP A 53 6.64 -9.03 5.53
C ASP A 53 6.38 -7.61 4.98
N PRO A 54 5.70 -6.74 5.76
CA PRO A 54 5.47 -5.35 5.38
C PRO A 54 6.72 -4.54 5.01
N ARG A 55 7.88 -4.88 5.59
CA ARG A 55 9.14 -4.19 5.30
C ARG A 55 9.57 -4.41 3.86
N LEU A 56 9.35 -5.60 3.33
CA LEU A 56 9.72 -5.96 1.97
C LEU A 56 8.96 -5.13 0.94
N LEU A 57 7.68 -4.82 1.19
CA LEU A 57 6.92 -3.91 0.33
C LEU A 57 7.56 -2.52 0.26
N SER A 58 7.99 -1.96 1.40
CA SER A 58 8.69 -0.66 1.42
C SER A 58 10.03 -0.71 0.68
N ILE A 59 10.79 -1.80 0.85
CA ILE A 59 12.06 -2.02 0.16
C ILE A 59 11.85 -2.04 -1.36
N LEU A 60 10.84 -2.78 -1.82
CA LEU A 60 10.50 -2.89 -3.25
C LEU A 60 10.08 -1.54 -3.83
N VAL A 61 9.16 -0.84 -3.18
CA VAL A 61 8.68 0.48 -3.60
C VAL A 61 9.83 1.48 -3.68
N SER A 62 10.68 1.54 -2.64
CA SER A 62 11.85 2.43 -2.62
C SER A 62 12.87 2.09 -3.69
N TRP A 63 13.19 0.80 -3.86
CA TRP A 63 14.16 0.36 -4.84
C TRP A 63 13.67 0.63 -6.27
N LEU A 64 12.42 0.28 -6.56
CA LEU A 64 11.83 0.47 -7.88
C LEU A 64 11.76 1.95 -8.23
N TYR A 65 11.34 2.80 -7.30
CA TYR A 65 11.37 4.27 -7.49
C TYR A 65 12.76 4.79 -7.89
N LYS A 66 13.84 4.25 -7.32
CA LYS A 66 15.22 4.69 -7.59
C LYS A 66 15.86 4.05 -8.82
N ASN A 67 15.42 2.86 -9.21
CA ASN A 67 16.08 2.03 -10.22
C ASN A 67 15.17 1.64 -11.39
N TRP A 68 14.01 2.28 -11.54
CA TRP A 68 13.04 1.92 -12.58
C TRP A 68 13.63 1.99 -14.00
N LYS A 69 14.63 2.85 -14.24
CA LYS A 69 15.35 2.97 -15.52
C LYS A 69 16.37 1.86 -15.80
N LYS A 70 16.72 1.04 -14.81
CA LYS A 70 17.82 0.07 -14.89
C LYS A 70 17.38 -1.37 -15.09
N PHE A 71 16.11 -1.69 -14.82
CA PHE A 71 15.56 -3.02 -15.03
C PHE A 71 14.72 -3.05 -16.30
N PHE A 72 14.43 -4.24 -16.80
CA PHE A 72 13.65 -4.44 -18.02
C PHE A 72 12.22 -4.87 -17.66
N PRO A 73 11.20 -3.97 -17.78
CA PRO A 73 9.83 -4.30 -17.39
C PRO A 73 9.25 -5.50 -18.13
N GLN A 74 9.64 -5.71 -19.38
CA GLN A 74 9.23 -6.87 -20.17
C GLN A 74 9.76 -8.18 -19.57
N VAL A 75 11.04 -8.22 -19.20
CA VAL A 75 11.67 -9.40 -18.60
C VAL A 75 11.02 -9.73 -17.25
N LEU A 76 10.62 -8.73 -16.45
CA LEU A 76 9.85 -8.95 -15.23
C LEU A 76 8.48 -9.59 -15.51
N ARG A 77 7.79 -9.13 -16.57
CA ARG A 77 6.50 -9.69 -17.00
C ARG A 77 6.60 -11.14 -17.46
N ASP A 78 7.72 -11.55 -18.04
CA ASP A 78 7.96 -12.94 -18.43
C ASP A 78 7.92 -13.91 -17.23
N PHE A 79 8.10 -13.41 -16.01
CA PHE A 79 7.94 -14.19 -14.78
C PHE A 79 6.50 -14.25 -14.25
N TYR A 80 5.55 -13.43 -14.74
CA TYR A 80 4.18 -13.40 -14.21
C TYR A 80 3.49 -14.78 -14.23
N PRO A 81 3.60 -15.61 -15.29
CA PRO A 81 3.00 -16.95 -15.30
C PRO A 81 3.62 -17.90 -14.26
N LYS A 82 4.83 -17.58 -13.78
CA LYS A 82 5.54 -18.35 -12.76
C LYS A 82 5.27 -17.81 -11.36
N MET A 83 4.70 -16.63 -11.20
CA MET A 83 4.40 -16.05 -9.88
C MET A 83 3.17 -16.71 -9.26
N ASP A 84 3.16 -16.82 -7.94
CA ASP A 84 1.96 -17.24 -7.23
C ASP A 84 0.88 -16.15 -7.28
N CYS A 85 1.28 -14.88 -7.29
CA CYS A 85 0.37 -13.75 -7.34
C CYS A 85 1.01 -12.54 -8.05
N PRO A 86 0.97 -12.46 -9.39
CA PRO A 86 1.56 -11.35 -10.15
C PRO A 86 0.95 -9.98 -9.82
N GLN A 87 -0.26 -9.94 -9.24
CA GLN A 87 -0.90 -8.72 -8.74
C GLN A 87 -0.08 -8.03 -7.63
N THR A 88 0.86 -8.73 -6.97
CA THR A 88 1.80 -8.09 -6.04
C THR A 88 2.73 -7.08 -6.75
N VAL A 89 3.17 -7.37 -7.98
CA VAL A 89 3.92 -6.42 -8.82
C VAL A 89 3.04 -5.22 -9.16
N ALA A 90 1.80 -5.49 -9.56
CA ALA A 90 0.84 -4.46 -9.92
C ALA A 90 0.53 -3.52 -8.75
N LEU A 91 0.45 -4.06 -7.52
CA LEU A 91 0.31 -3.29 -6.30
C LEU A 91 1.53 -2.40 -6.03
N VAL A 92 2.75 -2.92 -6.13
CA VAL A 92 3.98 -2.10 -5.98
C VAL A 92 3.96 -0.95 -6.98
N ALA A 93 3.60 -1.24 -8.24
CA ALA A 93 3.47 -0.24 -9.29
C ALA A 93 2.36 0.79 -8.99
N GLU A 94 1.26 0.37 -8.34
CA GLU A 94 0.14 1.26 -7.99
C GLU A 94 0.57 2.38 -7.04
N PHE A 95 1.43 2.07 -6.07
CA PHE A 95 1.96 3.08 -5.16
C PHE A 95 2.83 4.13 -5.86
N LEU A 96 3.49 3.76 -6.97
CA LEU A 96 4.44 4.62 -7.66
C LEU A 96 3.83 5.42 -8.82
N LYS A 97 2.80 4.89 -9.49
CA LYS A 97 2.34 5.45 -10.77
C LYS A 97 1.75 6.86 -10.69
N ASN A 98 1.25 7.25 -9.52
CA ASN A 98 0.63 8.55 -9.29
C ASN A 98 1.62 9.58 -8.72
N LEU A 99 2.90 9.24 -8.64
CA LEU A 99 3.92 10.19 -8.21
C LEU A 99 4.09 11.29 -9.27
N PRO A 100 3.99 12.58 -8.89
CA PRO A 100 3.88 13.69 -9.84
C PRO A 100 5.18 14.01 -10.60
N GLN A 101 6.30 13.36 -10.25
CA GLN A 101 7.63 13.82 -10.63
C GLN A 101 8.13 13.25 -11.97
N GLU A 102 7.56 12.16 -12.51
CA GLU A 102 8.13 11.52 -13.71
C GLU A 102 7.06 10.78 -14.54
N LYS A 103 6.69 11.33 -15.71
CA LYS A 103 5.69 10.70 -16.60
C LYS A 103 6.14 9.32 -17.09
N GLU A 104 7.42 9.15 -17.38
CA GLU A 104 7.99 7.88 -17.83
C GLU A 104 7.89 6.78 -16.77
N LEU A 105 8.08 7.14 -15.49
CA LEU A 105 7.82 6.23 -14.38
C LEU A 105 6.36 5.78 -14.39
N SER A 106 5.42 6.71 -14.56
CA SER A 106 3.99 6.38 -14.65
C SER A 106 3.70 5.39 -15.78
N TYR A 107 4.26 5.62 -16.98
CA TYR A 107 4.12 4.68 -18.10
C TYR A 107 4.72 3.30 -17.80
N CYS A 108 5.92 3.25 -17.21
CA CYS A 108 6.55 2.00 -16.79
C CYS A 108 5.68 1.23 -15.78
N MET A 109 5.16 1.93 -14.76
CA MET A 109 4.29 1.34 -13.74
C MET A 109 2.94 0.87 -14.33
N THR A 110 2.33 1.65 -15.22
CA THR A 110 1.12 1.23 -15.95
C THR A 110 1.38 0.01 -16.81
N TYR A 111 2.53 -0.05 -17.49
CA TYR A 111 2.91 -1.20 -18.31
C TYR A 111 3.06 -2.49 -17.48
N LEU A 112 3.56 -2.41 -16.23
CA LEU A 112 3.62 -3.56 -15.34
C LEU A 112 2.23 -4.06 -14.90
N GLN A 113 1.23 -3.18 -14.90
CA GLN A 113 -0.15 -3.50 -14.51
C GLN A 113 -0.99 -4.07 -15.66
N GLU A 114 -0.57 -3.83 -16.89
CA GLU A 114 -1.34 -4.16 -18.09
C GLU A 114 -1.62 -5.66 -18.23
N GLY A 115 -2.88 -6.02 -18.52
CA GLY A 115 -3.32 -7.41 -18.67
C GLY A 115 -3.54 -8.18 -17.36
N LEU A 116 -3.29 -7.58 -16.20
CA LEU A 116 -3.60 -8.20 -14.90
C LEU A 116 -5.00 -7.79 -14.42
N ALA A 117 -5.78 -8.79 -14.02
CA ALA A 117 -7.05 -8.57 -13.32
C ALA A 117 -6.82 -8.55 -11.79
N PRO A 118 -7.59 -7.74 -11.03
CA PRO A 118 -7.62 -7.81 -9.57
C PRO A 118 -7.97 -9.21 -9.08
N VAL A 119 -7.40 -9.62 -7.94
CA VAL A 119 -7.80 -10.88 -7.28
C VAL A 119 -9.10 -10.69 -6.50
N PRO A 120 -9.79 -11.78 -6.11
CA PRO A 120 -10.85 -11.68 -5.10
C PRO A 120 -10.32 -11.05 -3.81
N PHE A 121 -11.17 -10.24 -3.16
CA PHE A 121 -10.82 -9.51 -1.95
C PHE A 121 -10.25 -10.44 -0.87
N GLN A 122 -9.00 -10.18 -0.50
CA GLN A 122 -8.28 -10.95 0.51
C GLN A 122 -7.30 -10.06 1.27
N LEU A 123 -6.87 -10.48 2.46
CA LEU A 123 -5.76 -9.80 3.14
C LEU A 123 -4.50 -9.88 2.29
N TYR A 124 -3.77 -8.76 2.18
CA TYR A 124 -2.50 -8.76 1.48
C TYR A 124 -1.47 -9.63 2.22
N PHE A 125 -1.31 -9.32 3.51
CA PHE A 125 -0.32 -9.96 4.37
C PHE A 125 -0.84 -11.29 4.92
N ARG A 126 -0.12 -12.37 4.61
CA ARG A 126 -0.40 -13.73 5.07
C ARG A 126 0.22 -13.95 6.44
N GLY A 127 -0.56 -14.43 7.40
CA GLY A 127 -0.09 -14.78 8.75
C GLY A 127 0.28 -13.59 9.64
N LEU A 128 0.19 -12.34 9.14
CA LEU A 128 0.49 -11.15 9.93
C LEU A 128 -0.57 -10.89 11.01
N TYR A 129 -1.83 -11.20 10.71
CA TYR A 129 -2.96 -10.98 11.60
C TYR A 129 -3.71 -12.27 11.87
N GLN A 130 -4.14 -12.46 13.11
CA GLN A 130 -5.06 -13.53 13.45
C GLN A 130 -6.38 -13.34 12.69
N PRO A 131 -6.90 -14.40 12.01
CA PRO A 131 -8.19 -14.34 11.33
C PRO A 131 -9.29 -13.86 12.29
N GLY A 132 -10.11 -12.91 11.84
CA GLY A 132 -11.20 -12.32 12.65
C GLY A 132 -10.74 -11.42 13.81
N GLY A 133 -9.44 -11.33 14.08
CA GLY A 133 -8.89 -10.48 15.14
C GLY A 133 -9.04 -8.98 14.85
N LYS A 134 -8.94 -8.16 15.90
CA LYS A 134 -9.09 -6.69 15.81
C LYS A 134 -8.20 -6.07 14.73
N MET A 135 -6.95 -6.52 14.60
CA MET A 135 -6.03 -5.99 13.59
C MET A 135 -6.43 -6.39 12.17
N SER A 136 -6.94 -7.62 11.97
CA SER A 136 -7.49 -8.05 10.68
C SER A 136 -8.69 -7.19 10.29
N GLN A 137 -9.61 -6.91 11.23
CA GLN A 137 -10.76 -6.05 10.97
C GLN A 137 -10.31 -4.63 10.60
N ARG A 138 -9.32 -4.08 11.32
CA ARG A 138 -8.73 -2.77 10.97
C ARG A 138 -8.11 -2.78 9.58
N ALA A 139 -7.42 -3.84 9.17
CA ALA A 139 -6.86 -3.93 7.81
C ALA A 139 -7.94 -3.88 6.73
N VAL A 140 -9.15 -4.40 6.98
CA VAL A 140 -10.29 -4.30 6.06
C VAL A 140 -10.87 -2.89 6.06
N LEU A 141 -11.14 -2.35 7.25
CA LEU A 141 -11.83 -1.06 7.43
C LEU A 141 -10.95 0.12 7.02
N GLU A 142 -9.67 0.08 7.34
CA GLU A 142 -8.68 1.14 7.10
C GLU A 142 -7.87 0.91 5.81
N SER A 143 -8.33 0.02 4.94
CA SER A 143 -7.56 -0.40 3.75
C SER A 143 -7.27 0.77 2.80
N LEU A 144 -6.05 0.82 2.27
CA LEU A 144 -5.65 1.81 1.26
C LEU A 144 -6.29 1.51 -0.10
N ALA A 145 -6.48 2.56 -0.91
CA ALA A 145 -7.07 2.47 -2.23
C ALA A 145 -6.23 1.59 -3.17
N GLU A 146 -4.90 1.66 -3.05
CA GLU A 146 -3.95 0.90 -3.85
C GLU A 146 -4.12 -0.61 -3.66
N TYR A 147 -4.25 -1.05 -2.40
CA TYR A 147 -4.55 -2.43 -2.09
C TYR A 147 -5.91 -2.85 -2.64
N ARG A 148 -6.96 -2.06 -2.39
CA ARG A 148 -8.33 -2.40 -2.80
C ARG A 148 -8.46 -2.54 -4.32
N ARG A 149 -7.78 -1.69 -5.08
CA ARG A 149 -7.79 -1.75 -6.55
C ARG A 149 -7.35 -3.11 -7.08
N TRP A 150 -6.39 -3.74 -6.41
CA TRP A 150 -5.83 -5.02 -6.81
C TRP A 150 -6.44 -6.21 -6.08
N GLY A 151 -7.54 -6.01 -5.33
CA GLY A 151 -8.23 -7.07 -4.60
C GLY A 151 -7.60 -7.40 -3.25
N PHE A 152 -6.80 -6.49 -2.70
CA PHE A 152 -6.13 -6.67 -1.42
C PHE A 152 -6.70 -5.78 -0.32
N LEU A 153 -6.51 -6.22 0.92
CA LEU A 153 -6.91 -5.53 2.14
C LEU A 153 -5.69 -5.40 3.06
N ALA A 154 -5.22 -4.16 3.24
CA ALA A 154 -4.08 -3.80 4.08
C ALA A 154 -4.02 -2.29 4.26
N ARG A 155 -3.35 -1.85 5.33
CA ARG A 155 -3.26 -0.43 5.72
C ARG A 155 -1.82 0.09 5.77
N GLU A 156 -0.86 -0.80 5.57
CA GLU A 156 0.56 -0.54 5.66
C GLU A 156 0.96 0.38 4.51
N MET A 157 1.56 1.52 4.85
CA MET A 157 2.01 2.49 3.86
C MET A 157 3.50 2.28 3.58
N PRO A 158 3.90 1.93 2.35
CA PRO A 158 5.31 1.81 2.03
C PRO A 158 6.01 3.17 2.09
N SER A 159 7.28 3.19 2.48
CA SER A 159 8.11 4.41 2.48
C SER A 159 9.02 4.48 1.26
N LEU A 160 9.10 5.65 0.61
CA LEU A 160 10.09 5.92 -0.45
C LEU A 160 11.50 6.07 0.08
N ASP A 161 11.63 6.59 1.31
CA ASP A 161 12.90 6.88 1.95
C ASP A 161 12.77 6.63 3.45
N VAL A 162 13.59 5.71 3.96
CA VAL A 162 13.59 5.30 5.38
C VAL A 162 13.93 6.48 6.30
N PHE A 163 14.77 7.42 5.84
CA PHE A 163 15.20 8.57 6.62
C PHE A 163 14.20 9.73 6.55
N LYS A 164 13.61 9.99 5.38
CA LYS A 164 12.65 11.09 5.18
C LYS A 164 11.21 10.74 5.59
N LYS A 165 10.95 9.48 5.99
CA LYS A 165 9.62 8.95 6.38
C LYS A 165 8.50 9.35 5.41
N THR A 166 8.83 9.44 4.12
CA THR A 166 7.86 9.81 3.09
C THR A 166 7.08 8.56 2.71
N THR A 167 5.91 8.41 3.32
CA THR A 167 5.00 7.28 3.08
C THR A 167 4.11 7.51 1.87
N LEU A 168 3.74 6.42 1.21
CA LEU A 168 2.82 6.40 0.07
C LEU A 168 1.52 5.70 0.44
N GLY A 169 0.44 6.14 -0.20
CA GLY A 169 -0.87 5.54 -0.03
C GLY A 169 -1.99 6.56 0.04
N HIS A 170 -3.15 6.17 -0.47
CA HIS A 170 -4.37 6.95 -0.37
C HIS A 170 -5.41 6.17 0.40
N LEU A 171 -6.09 6.81 1.35
CA LEU A 171 -7.21 6.16 2.01
C LEU A 171 -8.36 5.96 1.02
N SER A 172 -8.88 4.73 0.97
CA SER A 172 -10.13 4.43 0.30
C SER A 172 -11.28 5.26 0.88
N GLN A 173 -12.36 5.44 0.11
CA GLN A 173 -13.51 6.18 0.60
C GLN A 173 -14.08 5.54 1.88
N GLU A 174 -14.12 4.21 1.91
CA GLU A 174 -14.60 3.45 3.08
C GLU A 174 -13.72 3.70 4.29
N ALA A 175 -12.39 3.71 4.13
CA ALA A 175 -11.47 4.02 5.21
C ALA A 175 -11.61 5.46 5.71
N ARG A 176 -11.76 6.44 4.80
CA ARG A 176 -12.00 7.85 5.17
C ARG A 176 -13.30 8.02 5.94
N LEU A 177 -14.38 7.34 5.54
CA LEU A 177 -15.66 7.35 6.25
C LEU A 177 -15.60 6.62 7.59
N PHE A 178 -14.79 5.56 7.71
CA PHE A 178 -14.53 4.89 8.99
C PHE A 178 -13.88 5.85 9.99
N TYR A 179 -12.79 6.53 9.61
CA TYR A 179 -12.14 7.52 10.50
C TYR A 179 -13.09 8.67 10.87
N LEU A 180 -13.92 9.12 9.93
CA LEU A 180 -14.92 10.15 10.22
C LEU A 180 -15.93 9.66 11.27
N LYS A 181 -16.42 8.43 11.16
CA LYS A 181 -17.33 7.84 12.15
C LYS A 181 -16.68 7.69 13.52
N GLU A 182 -15.43 7.25 13.58
CA GLU A 182 -14.70 7.15 14.86
C GLU A 182 -14.51 8.53 15.50
N LEU A 183 -14.16 9.55 14.71
CA LEU A 183 -14.04 10.93 15.20
C LEU A 183 -15.37 11.47 15.77
N LEU A 184 -16.50 11.14 15.14
CA LEU A 184 -17.82 11.58 15.60
C LEU A 184 -18.27 10.90 16.89
N LYS A 185 -17.83 9.66 17.15
CA LYS A 185 -18.07 9.00 18.44
C LYS A 185 -17.41 9.76 19.60
N GLU A 186 -16.28 10.41 19.35
CA GLU A 186 -15.55 11.19 20.36
C GLU A 186 -16.03 12.65 20.42
N LYS A 187 -16.39 13.24 19.28
CA LYS A 187 -16.78 14.64 19.15
C LYS A 187 -18.11 14.79 18.40
N LYS A 188 -19.13 15.34 19.07
CA LYS A 188 -20.43 15.67 18.44
C LYS A 188 -20.37 16.84 17.45
N THR A 189 -19.36 17.70 17.60
CA THR A 189 -19.11 18.85 16.73
C THR A 189 -17.68 18.80 16.25
N ILE A 190 -17.46 18.88 14.93
CA ILE A 190 -16.14 18.83 14.31
C ILE A 190 -15.96 19.92 13.27
N GLN A 191 -14.74 20.43 13.13
CA GLN A 191 -14.33 21.25 12.01
C GLN A 191 -13.65 20.41 10.93
N LEU A 192 -13.54 20.93 9.70
CA LEU A 192 -12.78 20.28 8.62
C LEU A 192 -11.32 20.00 9.05
N SER A 193 -10.73 20.89 9.84
CA SER A 193 -9.37 20.71 10.39
C SER A 193 -9.27 19.56 11.39
N ASP A 194 -10.30 19.30 12.20
CA ASP A 194 -10.32 18.14 13.08
C ASP A 194 -10.30 16.85 12.26
N TYR A 195 -11.14 16.79 11.23
CA TYR A 195 -11.20 15.64 10.34
C TYR A 195 -9.87 15.41 9.62
N LEU A 196 -9.27 16.45 9.04
CA LEU A 196 -7.97 16.34 8.37
C LEU A 196 -6.84 15.93 9.32
N LYS A 197 -6.90 16.31 10.61
CA LYS A 197 -5.93 15.89 11.63
C LYS A 197 -6.12 14.45 12.09
N ALA A 198 -7.35 13.94 12.05
CA ALA A 198 -7.66 12.57 12.46
C ALA A 198 -7.22 11.52 11.44
N LEU A 199 -6.98 11.91 10.18
CA LEU A 199 -6.57 10.99 9.12
C LEU A 199 -5.07 10.68 9.20
N PRO A 200 -4.65 9.40 9.05
CA PRO A 200 -3.24 9.02 9.06
C PRO A 200 -2.45 9.48 7.83
N VAL A 201 -3.14 9.93 6.77
CA VAL A 201 -2.52 10.44 5.53
C VAL A 201 -3.12 11.77 5.13
N LYS A 202 -2.34 12.53 4.35
CA LYS A 202 -2.82 13.79 3.78
C LYS A 202 -3.95 13.51 2.79
N VAL A 203 -5.09 14.14 3.02
CA VAL A 203 -6.24 14.15 2.11
C VAL A 203 -6.52 15.59 1.70
N SER A 204 -6.94 15.78 0.44
CA SER A 204 -7.26 17.12 -0.05
C SER A 204 -8.45 17.70 0.69
N ARG A 205 -8.45 19.03 0.90
CA ARG A 205 -9.57 19.73 1.55
C ARG A 205 -10.89 19.48 0.82
N GLN A 206 -10.86 19.42 -0.51
CA GLN A 206 -12.05 19.18 -1.33
C GLN A 206 -12.62 17.77 -1.10
N GLN A 207 -11.75 16.75 -1.04
CA GLN A 207 -12.18 15.38 -0.75
C GLN A 207 -12.78 15.26 0.65
N ALA A 208 -12.11 15.83 1.66
CA ALA A 208 -12.60 15.82 3.03
C ALA A 208 -13.95 16.55 3.19
N LEU A 209 -14.15 17.67 2.47
CA LEU A 209 -15.44 18.35 2.42
C LEU A 209 -16.55 17.51 1.77
N GLN A 210 -16.23 16.76 0.71
CA GLN A 210 -17.19 15.84 0.09
C GLN A 210 -17.56 14.70 1.04
N ASP A 211 -16.58 14.17 1.78
CA ASP A 211 -16.83 13.10 2.75
C ASP A 211 -17.75 13.58 3.88
N LEU A 212 -17.55 14.79 4.42
CA LEU A 212 -18.44 15.41 5.42
C LEU A 212 -19.87 15.58 4.91
N LYS A 213 -20.03 16.04 3.66
CA LYS A 213 -21.35 16.20 3.01
C LYS A 213 -22.07 14.88 2.78
N LYS A 214 -21.34 13.77 2.60
CA LYS A 214 -21.92 12.44 2.37
C LYS A 214 -22.53 11.83 3.63
N VAL A 215 -22.14 12.29 4.82
CA VAL A 215 -22.70 11.78 6.07
C VAL A 215 -24.02 12.50 6.35
N SER A 216 -25.14 11.81 6.14
CA SER A 216 -26.49 12.38 6.28
C SER A 216 -26.81 12.96 7.66
N ARG A 217 -26.19 12.42 8.72
CA ARG A 217 -26.36 12.89 10.10
C ARG A 217 -25.56 14.15 10.43
N LEU A 218 -24.68 14.61 9.53
CA LEU A 218 -23.93 15.85 9.72
C LEU A 218 -24.63 17.02 9.05
N LYS A 219 -24.88 18.08 9.82
CA LYS A 219 -25.32 19.37 9.27
C LYS A 219 -24.26 20.43 9.50
N LYS A 220 -24.08 21.27 8.48
CA LYS A 220 -23.19 22.42 8.54
C LYS A 220 -23.85 23.52 9.37
N ASN A 221 -23.26 23.89 10.49
CA ASN A 221 -23.81 24.85 11.45
C ASN A 221 -23.38 26.30 11.17
N SER A 222 -22.27 26.50 10.45
CA SER A 222 -21.72 27.84 10.16
C SER A 222 -21.06 27.96 8.78
N VAL A 223 -20.82 29.19 8.32
CA VAL A 223 -20.21 29.50 7.01
C VAL A 223 -18.73 29.86 7.18
N GLY A 224 -17.91 29.65 6.14
CA GLY A 224 -16.49 30.04 6.13
C GLY A 224 -15.50 28.91 6.41
N ARG A 225 -14.23 29.27 6.66
CA ARG A 225 -13.11 28.31 6.82
C ARG A 225 -13.17 27.54 8.15
N ALA A 226 -13.80 28.12 9.17
CA ALA A 226 -14.03 27.51 10.48
C ALA A 226 -15.45 26.92 10.59
N ALA A 227 -16.06 26.56 9.45
CA ALA A 227 -17.38 25.96 9.43
C ALA A 227 -17.43 24.69 10.28
N GLU A 228 -18.38 24.65 11.20
CA GLU A 228 -18.62 23.53 12.09
C GLU A 228 -19.64 22.57 11.48
N TRP A 229 -19.40 21.28 11.72
CA TRP A 229 -20.29 20.19 11.35
C TRP A 229 -20.76 19.54 12.63
N VAL A 230 -22.06 19.54 12.85
CA VAL A 230 -22.70 19.02 14.06
C VAL A 230 -23.43 17.74 13.70
N GLU A 231 -23.22 16.69 14.50
CA GLU A 231 -24.03 15.48 14.42
C GLU A 231 -25.43 15.75 14.96
N VAL A 232 -26.42 15.56 14.11
CA VAL A 232 -27.83 15.73 14.45
C VAL A 232 -28.42 14.35 14.71
N PHE A 233 -28.92 14.15 15.93
CA PHE A 233 -29.72 12.99 16.26
C PHE A 233 -31.10 13.17 15.60
N THR A 234 -31.34 12.41 14.53
CA THR A 234 -32.69 12.13 14.02
C THR A 234 -33.26 10.93 14.73
#